data_AF-A0A960H5N9-F1
#
_entry.id   AF-A0A960H5N9-F1
#
_cell.length_a   1.000
_cell.length_b   1.000
_cell.length_c   1.000
_cell.angle_alpha   90.00
_cell.angle_beta   90.00
_cell.angle_gamma   90.00
#
_symmetry.space_group_name_H-M   'P 1'
#
loop_
_entity.id
_entity.type
_entity.pdbx_description
1 polymer ?
#
loop_
_entity_poly.entity_id
_entity_poly.type
_entity_poly.pdbx_seq_one_letter_code
_entity_poly.pdbx_strand_id
1 'polypeptide(L)'
;TDDEPDRKRIGEYYHDLLTQLGFNATLKVISGDTYFQTIGNESTPDLDTGFADWFQDFPHPDDFFRPLLNGENILPTNGNNFSRVKIPELDAKQNELLQKQLTDDVRKRYAELDKAY
;
A
#
# COMPACT_ATOMS: atom_id res chain seq x y z
N THR A 1 -0.93 13.92 -1.01
CA THR A 1 0.09 13.86 0.06
C THR A 1 -0.47 14.53 1.31
N ASP A 2 0.09 14.26 2.49
CA ASP A 2 -0.28 14.98 3.71
C ASP A 2 0.38 16.37 3.78
N ASP A 3 -0.03 17.19 4.74
CA ASP A 3 0.41 18.57 4.91
C ASP A 3 1.66 18.74 5.80
N GLU A 4 2.30 17.66 6.24
CA GLU A 4 3.59 17.71 6.90
C GLU A 4 4.64 18.30 5.93
N PRO A 5 5.51 19.25 6.36
CA PRO A 5 6.39 19.98 5.46
C PRO A 5 7.24 19.11 4.50
N ASP A 6 7.84 18.03 4.98
CA ASP A 6 8.67 17.14 4.17
C ASP A 6 7.80 16.31 3.22
N ARG A 7 6.65 15.80 3.68
CA ARG A 7 5.69 15.06 2.86
C ARG A 7 5.07 15.91 1.76
N LYS A 8 4.80 17.18 2.05
CA LYS A 8 4.33 18.16 1.06
C LYS A 8 5.38 18.37 -0.02
N ARG A 9 6.64 18.59 0.36
CA ARG A 9 7.75 18.76 -0.58
C ARG A 9 7.97 17.54 -1.47
N ILE A 10 7.84 16.33 -0.91
CA ILE A 10 7.91 15.08 -1.69
C ILE A 10 6.75 14.99 -2.68
N GLY A 11 5.53 15.35 -2.26
CA GLY A 11 4.36 15.37 -3.15
C GLY A 11 4.47 16.38 -4.29
N GLU A 12 5.00 17.58 -4.02
CA GLU A 12 5.31 18.58 -5.05
C GLU A 12 6.33 18.05 -6.07
N TYR A 13 7.41 17.43 -5.60
CA TYR A 13 8.40 16.82 -6.48
C TYR A 13 7.79 15.70 -7.34
N TYR A 14 6.99 14.80 -6.74
CA TYR A 14 6.37 13.70 -7.47
C TYR A 14 5.36 14.21 -8.51
N HIS A 15 4.56 15.22 -8.16
CA HIS A 15 3.69 15.92 -9.09
C HIS A 15 4.47 16.47 -10.28
N ASP A 16 5.55 17.23 -10.04
CA ASP A 16 6.34 17.84 -11.11
C ASP A 16 6.98 16.80 -12.02
N LEU A 17 7.43 15.67 -11.45
CA LEU A 17 7.94 14.54 -12.22
C LEU A 17 6.86 13.94 -13.12
N LEU A 18 5.66 13.69 -12.61
CA LEU A 18 4.55 13.18 -13.40
C LEU A 18 4.18 14.15 -14.54
N THR A 19 4.13 15.45 -14.26
CA THR A 19 3.90 16.47 -15.29
C THR A 19 4.98 16.48 -16.36
N GLN A 20 6.27 16.35 -15.98
CA GLN A 20 7.39 16.26 -16.93
C GLN A 20 7.32 15.02 -17.82
N LEU A 21 6.81 13.91 -17.28
CA LEU A 21 6.57 12.68 -18.03
C LEU A 21 5.33 12.74 -18.94
N GLY A 22 4.58 13.85 -18.92
CA GLY A 22 3.43 14.09 -19.78
C GLY A 22 2.08 13.68 -19.17
N PHE A 23 2.03 13.33 -17.88
CA PHE A 23 0.77 13.07 -17.19
C PHE A 23 0.06 14.36 -16.78
N ASN A 24 -1.27 14.35 -16.84
CA ASN A 24 -2.10 15.42 -16.27
C ASN A 24 -2.32 15.17 -14.77
N ALA A 25 -1.31 15.49 -13.95
CA ALA A 25 -1.35 15.28 -12.51
C ALA A 25 -1.98 16.49 -11.78
N THR A 26 -2.68 16.22 -10.68
CA THR A 26 -3.15 17.25 -9.74
C THR A 26 -2.70 16.90 -8.33
N LEU A 27 -1.92 17.77 -7.70
CA LEU A 27 -1.50 17.57 -6.31
C LEU A 27 -2.64 17.93 -5.36
N LYS A 28 -3.17 16.93 -4.66
CA LYS A 28 -4.05 17.12 -3.49
C LYS A 28 -3.22 17.03 -2.21
N VAL A 29 -3.21 18.11 -1.43
CA VAL A 29 -2.64 18.17 -0.08
C VAL A 29 -3.79 18.11 0.92
N ILE A 30 -3.74 17.16 1.85
CA ILE A 30 -4.77 16.96 2.88
C ILE A 30 -4.13 16.98 4.27
N SER A 31 -4.92 17.25 5.31
CA SER A 31 -4.40 17.27 6.68
C SER A 31 -3.87 15.90 7.09
N GLY A 32 -2.67 15.86 7.68
CA GLY A 32 -2.05 14.66 8.25
C GLY A 32 -2.97 13.92 9.22
N ASP A 33 -3.74 14.64 10.04
CA ASP A 33 -4.70 14.07 10.99
C ASP A 33 -5.76 13.19 10.32
N THR A 34 -6.11 13.49 9.06
CA THR A 34 -7.14 12.79 8.28
C THR A 34 -6.58 12.00 7.10
N TYR A 35 -5.26 12.02 6.91
CA TYR A 35 -4.64 11.53 5.68
C TYR A 35 -4.97 10.06 5.44
N PHE A 36 -4.61 9.19 6.40
CA PHE A 36 -4.82 7.75 6.30
C PHE A 36 -6.31 7.37 6.28
N GLN A 37 -7.16 8.10 7.02
CA GLN A 37 -8.60 7.90 6.94
C GLN A 37 -9.15 8.20 5.53
N THR A 38 -8.63 9.24 4.88
CA THR A 38 -9.06 9.64 3.54
C THR A 38 -8.60 8.63 2.49
N ILE A 39 -7.33 8.22 2.52
CA ILE A 39 -6.79 7.27 1.53
C ILE A 39 -7.26 5.83 1.77
N GLY A 40 -7.62 5.48 3.01
CA GLY A 40 -8.17 4.18 3.39
C GLY A 40 -9.70 4.05 3.19
N ASN A 41 -10.34 5.04 2.57
CA ASN A 41 -11.75 4.98 2.20
C ASN A 41 -11.88 4.67 0.70
N GLU A 42 -12.51 3.55 0.37
CA GLU A 42 -12.66 3.07 -1.01
C GLU A 42 -13.45 4.06 -1.89
N SER A 43 -14.37 4.80 -1.27
CA SER A 43 -15.24 5.76 -1.95
C SER A 43 -14.60 7.14 -2.20
N THR A 44 -13.38 7.39 -1.72
CA THR A 44 -12.67 8.66 -1.96
C THR A 44 -12.43 8.88 -3.45
N PRO A 45 -12.96 9.97 -4.06
CA PRO A 45 -12.80 10.23 -5.48
C PRO A 45 -11.44 10.84 -5.83
N ASP A 46 -11.00 10.60 -7.07
CA ASP A 46 -9.73 11.01 -7.66
C ASP A 46 -8.55 10.82 -6.70
N LEU A 47 -8.34 9.55 -6.34
CA LEU A 47 -7.24 9.01 -5.57
C LEU A 47 -6.49 7.99 -6.44
N ASP A 48 -5.57 8.47 -7.27
CA ASP A 48 -4.84 7.63 -8.22
C ASP A 48 -3.51 7.10 -7.65
N THR A 49 -2.80 7.93 -6.89
CA THR A 49 -1.50 7.60 -6.32
C THR A 49 -1.21 8.52 -5.12
N GLY A 50 -0.37 8.07 -4.19
CA GLY A 50 -0.08 8.80 -2.97
C GLY A 50 1.09 8.21 -2.19
N PHE A 51 1.27 8.71 -0.97
CA PHE A 51 2.28 8.24 -0.04
C PHE A 51 1.65 7.33 1.01
N ALA A 52 2.33 6.26 1.40
CA ALA A 52 2.00 5.46 2.57
C ALA A 52 3.29 4.80 3.09
N ASP A 53 3.29 4.46 4.37
CA ASP A 53 4.31 3.65 5.02
C ASP A 53 3.65 2.62 5.94
N TRP A 54 4.44 1.64 6.37
CA TRP A 54 4.00 0.58 7.26
C TRP A 54 5.09 0.28 8.27
N PHE A 55 4.69 0.25 9.54
CA PHE A 55 5.53 -0.19 10.64
C PHE A 55 5.08 -1.59 11.02
N GLN A 56 5.99 -2.57 10.87
CA GLN A 56 5.68 -3.96 11.20
C GLN A 56 5.37 -4.09 12.70
N ASP A 57 4.19 -4.63 13.00
CA ASP A 57 3.74 -4.97 14.35
C ASP A 57 4.39 -6.27 14.82
N PHE A 58 4.61 -7.21 13.90
CA PHE A 58 5.18 -8.52 14.19
C PHE A 58 6.34 -8.89 13.26
N PRO A 59 7.33 -9.67 13.73
CA PRO A 59 8.44 -10.14 12.90
C PRO A 59 8.02 -11.30 11.98
N HIS A 60 6.90 -11.17 11.27
CA HIS A 60 6.38 -12.15 10.31
C HIS A 60 6.11 -11.46 8.96
N PRO A 61 6.51 -12.03 7.81
CA PRO A 61 6.32 -11.36 6.51
C PRO A 61 4.85 -11.03 6.21
N ASP A 62 3.94 -11.91 6.62
CA ASP A 62 2.49 -11.74 6.40
C ASP A 62 1.92 -10.47 7.07
N ASP A 63 2.60 -9.92 8.07
CA ASP A 63 2.27 -8.65 8.71
C ASP A 63 2.36 -7.45 7.76
N PHE A 64 3.12 -7.59 6.67
CA PHE A 64 3.14 -6.64 5.55
C PHE A 64 2.16 -7.05 4.45
N PHE A 65 2.27 -8.30 4.00
CA PHE A 65 1.53 -8.80 2.84
C PHE A 65 0.01 -8.78 3.04
N ARG A 66 -0.48 -9.26 4.18
CA ARG A 66 -1.92 -9.40 4.41
C ARG A 66 -2.64 -8.05 4.46
N PRO A 67 -2.28 -7.10 5.35
CA PRO A 67 -3.02 -5.85 5.45
C PRO A 67 -2.86 -4.94 4.23
N LEU A 68 -1.71 -5.01 3.53
CA LEU A 68 -1.39 -4.06 2.45
C LEU A 68 -1.67 -4.59 1.04
N LEU A 69 -1.63 -5.90 0.82
CA LEU A 69 -1.61 -6.48 -0.54
C LEU A 69 -2.62 -7.61 -0.76
N ASN A 70 -3.18 -8.21 0.29
CA ASN A 70 -4.19 -9.25 0.10
C ASN A 70 -5.54 -8.62 -0.30
N GLY A 71 -6.16 -9.14 -1.35
CA GLY A 71 -7.44 -8.65 -1.85
C GLY A 71 -8.62 -8.77 -0.87
N GLU A 72 -8.54 -9.63 0.15
CA GLU A 72 -9.56 -9.71 1.22
C GLU A 72 -9.51 -8.51 2.18
N ASN A 73 -8.41 -7.74 2.19
CA ASN A 73 -8.23 -6.55 3.01
C ASN A 73 -8.50 -5.24 2.25
N ILE A 74 -9.22 -5.33 1.13
CA ILE A 74 -9.87 -4.17 0.52
C ILE A 74 -11.18 -3.94 1.28
N LEU A 75 -11.15 -2.96 2.19
CA LEU A 75 -12.27 -2.61 3.06
C LEU A 75 -12.93 -1.31 2.58
N PRO A 76 -14.24 -1.13 2.78
CA PRO A 76 -14.93 0.11 2.40
C PRO A 76 -14.33 1.35 3.09
N THR A 77 -13.86 1.19 4.34
CA THR A 77 -13.25 2.25 5.16
C THR A 77 -12.18 1.66 6.05
N ASN A 78 -11.19 2.48 6.46
CA ASN A 78 -10.06 2.05 7.29
C ASN A 78 -9.26 0.89 6.67
N GLY A 79 -9.23 0.79 5.34
CA GLY A 79 -8.41 -0.19 4.63
C GLY A 79 -6.96 0.26 4.57
N ASN A 80 -6.02 -0.68 4.68
CA ASN A 80 -4.59 -0.43 4.51
C ASN A 80 -4.06 -0.85 3.13
N ASN A 81 -4.83 -1.63 2.37
CA ASN A 81 -4.56 -1.93 0.96
C ASN A 81 -4.92 -0.72 0.08
N PHE A 82 -4.11 0.34 0.16
CA PHE A 82 -4.36 1.61 -0.54
C PHE A 82 -4.24 1.49 -2.06
N SER A 83 -3.44 0.54 -2.56
CA SER A 83 -3.34 0.24 -4.00
C SER A 83 -4.56 -0.50 -4.53
N ARG A 84 -5.41 -1.04 -3.63
CA ARG A 84 -6.56 -1.91 -3.95
C ARG A 84 -6.13 -3.10 -4.80
N VAL A 85 -4.90 -3.57 -4.61
CA VAL A 85 -4.37 -4.69 -5.36
C VAL A 85 -5.10 -5.96 -4.96
N LYS A 86 -5.49 -6.75 -5.96
CA LYS A 86 -6.15 -8.04 -5.81
C LYS A 86 -5.69 -8.96 -6.92
N ILE A 87 -4.75 -9.85 -6.60
CA ILE A 87 -4.21 -10.82 -7.54
C ILE A 87 -4.50 -12.20 -6.97
N PRO A 88 -5.58 -12.88 -7.42
CA PRO A 88 -6.10 -14.09 -6.76
C PRO A 88 -5.06 -15.19 -6.56
N GLU A 89 -4.12 -15.34 -7.48
CA GLU A 89 -3.03 -16.33 -7.38
C GLU A 89 -2.04 -15.99 -6.25
N LEU A 90 -1.72 -14.70 -6.07
CA LEU A 90 -0.83 -14.24 -5.00
C LEU A 90 -1.56 -14.23 -3.65
N ASP A 91 -2.84 -13.86 -3.62
CA ASP A 91 -3.69 -13.94 -2.43
C ASP A 91 -3.77 -15.39 -1.91
N ALA A 92 -3.97 -16.35 -2.82
CA ALA A 92 -3.96 -17.78 -2.48
C ALA A 92 -2.60 -18.24 -1.94
N LYS A 93 -1.50 -17.75 -2.53
CA LYS A 93 -0.15 -18.05 -2.06
C LYS A 93 0.10 -17.49 -0.66
N GLN A 94 -0.28 -16.24 -0.40
CA GLN A 94 -0.22 -15.63 0.93
C GLN A 94 -0.98 -16.45 1.97
N ASN A 95 -2.24 -16.80 1.66
CA ASN A 95 -3.09 -17.60 2.54
C ASN A 95 -2.50 -18.97 2.84
N GLU A 96 -1.86 -19.61 1.85
CA GLU A 96 -1.19 -20.89 2.03
C GLU A 96 0.10 -20.79 2.87
N LEU A 97 0.88 -19.71 2.71
CA LEU A 97 2.11 -19.50 3.48
C LEU A 97 1.83 -19.14 4.94
N LEU A 98 0.77 -18.38 5.24
CA LEU A 98 0.38 -18.03 6.60
C LEU A 98 0.13 -19.26 7.48
N GLN A 99 -0.36 -20.36 6.91
CA GLN A 99 -0.65 -21.59 7.66
C GLN A 99 0.61 -22.41 7.99
N LYS A 100 1.81 -21.95 7.61
CA LYS A 100 3.06 -22.69 7.80
C LYS A 100 3.93 -22.08 8.87
N GLN A 101 4.68 -22.94 9.55
CA GLN A 101 5.81 -22.51 10.37
C GLN A 101 6.84 -21.76 9.51
N LEU A 102 7.34 -20.63 10.00
CA LEU A 102 8.31 -19.80 9.30
C LEU A 102 9.73 -20.43 9.31
N THR A 103 9.91 -21.47 8.50
CA THR A 103 11.20 -22.11 8.22
C THR A 103 11.98 -21.34 7.13
N ASP A 104 13.22 -21.75 6.84
CA ASP A 104 14.01 -21.13 5.75
C ASP A 104 13.36 -21.30 4.38
N ASP A 105 12.69 -22.43 4.13
CA ASP A 105 11.95 -22.65 2.88
C ASP A 105 10.78 -21.68 2.76
N VAL A 106 10.00 -21.52 3.83
CA VAL A 106 8.85 -20.60 3.86
C VAL A 106 9.32 -19.15 3.69
N ARG A 107 10.44 -18.75 4.31
CA ARG A 107 11.06 -17.44 4.09
C ARG A 107 11.44 -17.20 2.63
N LYS A 108 12.05 -18.19 1.96
CA LYS A 108 12.38 -18.09 0.53
C LYS A 108 11.13 -17.91 -0.33
N ARG A 109 10.05 -18.64 -0.02
CA ARG A 109 8.78 -18.53 -0.73
C ARG A 109 8.08 -17.19 -0.52
N TYR A 110 8.22 -16.57 0.66
CA TYR A 110 7.80 -15.18 0.86
C TYR A 110 8.65 -14.20 0.03
N ALA A 111 9.96 -14.43 -0.09
CA ALA A 111 10.81 -13.61 -0.96
C ALA A 111 10.51 -13.80 -2.47
N GLU A 112 10.05 -14.99 -2.88
CA GLU A 112 9.55 -15.22 -4.24
C GLU A 112 8.21 -14.52 -4.47
N LEU A 113 7.32 -14.57 -3.48
CA LEU A 113 6.04 -13.86 -3.49
C LEU A 113 6.25 -12.34 -3.60
N ASP A 114 7.18 -11.78 -2.82
CA ASP A 114 7.57 -10.36 -2.90
C ASP A 114 7.94 -9.93 -4.32
N LYS A 115 8.77 -10.73 -5.00
CA LYS A 115 9.19 -10.47 -6.39
C LYS A 115 8.08 -10.61 -7.42
N ALA A 116 6.98 -11.27 -7.08
CA ALA A 116 5.87 -11.54 -7.98
C ALA A 116 4.80 -10.44 -7.96
N TYR A 117 4.80 -9.59 -6.93
CA TYR A 117 4.05 -8.34 -6.88
C TYR A 117 4.70 -7.28 -7.77
#